data_AF-A0A1Q7EEY9-F1
#
_entry.id   AF-A0A1Q7EEY9-F1
#
_cell.length_a   1.000
_cell.length_b   1.000
_cell.length_c   1.000
_cell.angle_alpha   90.00
_cell.angle_beta   90.00
_cell.angle_gamma   90.00
#
_symmetry.space_group_name_H-M   'P 1'
#
loop_
_entity.id
_entity.type
_entity.pdbx_description
1 polymer ?
#
loop_
_entity_poly.entity_id
_entity_poly.type
_entity_poly.pdbx_seq_one_letter_code
_entity_poly.pdbx_strand_id
1 'polypeptide(L)'
;MRGLPMLVALAAVERYLTPQRAWLDHLAIIVPGPTATRWLLVADLACLIALGLGRRRPLLGVFLALGGGFLVLNGLGMALTDFYLGLALFHFGAGATALLFARRARWLGAATLGLALVLGALT
;
A
#
# COMPACT_ATOMS: atom_id res chain seq x y z
N MET A 1 -6.41 36.78 25.63
CA MET A 1 -6.78 35.71 24.68
C MET A 1 -6.14 35.90 23.29
N ARG A 2 -4.80 36.02 23.17
CA ARG A 2 -4.11 36.32 21.89
C ARG A 2 -3.05 35.27 21.46
N GLY A 3 -3.06 34.07 22.05
CA GLY A 3 -2.07 33.01 21.75
C GLY A 3 -2.60 31.84 20.93
N LEU A 4 -3.91 31.57 20.99
CA LEU A 4 -4.56 30.44 20.31
C LEU A 4 -4.44 30.48 18.77
N PRO A 5 -4.70 31.61 18.06
CA PRO A 5 -4.61 31.60 16.60
C PRO A 5 -3.17 31.43 16.11
N MET A 6 -2.18 31.92 16.86
CA MET A 6 -0.76 31.78 16.52
C MET A 6 -0.26 30.34 16.76
N LEU A 7 -0.70 29.69 17.85
CA LEU A 7 -0.39 28.27 18.10
C LEU A 7 -1.07 27.33 17.10
N VAL A 8 -2.30 27.63 16.67
CA VAL A 8 -3.00 26.88 15.63
C VAL A 8 -2.33 27.07 14.27
N ALA A 9 -1.90 28.29 13.94
CA ALA A 9 -1.15 28.56 12.72
C ALA A 9 0.23 27.89 12.73
N LEU A 10 0.95 27.89 13.86
CA LEU A 10 2.21 27.17 14.01
C LEU A 10 2.02 25.66 13.85
N ALA A 11 1.02 25.07 14.52
CA ALA A 11 0.72 23.64 14.42
C ALA A 11 0.27 23.24 12.99
N ALA A 12 -0.37 24.14 12.25
CA ALA A 12 -0.72 23.93 10.85
C ALA A 12 0.50 24.00 9.92
N VAL A 13 1.44 24.90 10.20
CA VAL A 13 2.72 25.03 9.47
C VAL A 13 3.66 23.86 9.80
N GLU A 14 3.65 23.35 11.03
CA GLU A 14 4.45 22.19 11.45
C GLU A 14 4.08 20.91 10.67
N ARG A 15 2.80 20.75 10.29
CA ARG A 15 2.34 19.64 9.42
C ARG A 15 2.93 19.65 8.01
N TYR A 16 3.47 20.79 7.57
CA TYR A 16 4.18 20.96 6.31
C TYR A 16 5.71 20.91 6.47
N LEU A 17 6.22 20.85 7.70
CA LEU A 17 7.66 20.85 8.01
C LEU A 17 8.18 19.46 8.38
N THR A 18 7.35 18.42 8.41
CA THR A 18 7.87 17.06 8.57
C THR A 18 8.50 16.62 7.24
N PRO A 19 9.81 16.31 7.19
CA PRO A 19 10.46 15.82 5.96
C PRO A 19 9.80 14.54 5.42
N GLN A 20 9.09 13.81 6.29
CA GLN A 20 8.21 12.70 5.90
C GLN A 20 7.13 13.14 4.90
N ARG A 21 6.43 14.27 5.11
CA ARG A 21 5.36 14.71 4.21
C ARG A 21 5.87 15.06 2.81
N ALA A 22 7.01 15.76 2.72
CA ALA A 22 7.62 16.15 1.46
C ALA A 22 8.10 14.93 0.63
N TRP A 23 8.66 13.91 1.30
CA TRP A 23 9.01 12.66 0.63
C TRP A 23 7.77 11.88 0.17
N LEU A 24 6.70 11.92 0.96
CA LEU A 24 5.41 11.31 0.61
C LEU A 24 4.72 12.02 -0.56
N ASP A 25 4.82 13.35 -0.66
CA ASP A 25 4.30 14.11 -1.80
C ASP A 25 5.05 13.76 -3.11
N HIS A 26 6.33 13.39 -3.04
CA HIS A 26 7.06 12.87 -4.20
C HIS A 26 6.66 11.43 -4.55
N LEU A 27 6.32 10.61 -3.56
CA LEU A 27 5.76 9.28 -3.80
C LEU A 27 4.32 9.31 -4.29
N ALA A 28 3.57 10.39 -4.01
CA ALA A 28 2.22 10.60 -4.49
C ALA A 28 2.12 10.57 -6.02
N ILE A 29 3.21 10.92 -6.72
CA ILE A 29 3.34 10.82 -8.19
C ILE A 29 3.20 9.36 -8.68
N ILE A 30 3.39 8.36 -7.82
CA ILE A 30 3.28 6.94 -8.15
C ILE A 30 2.01 6.33 -7.52
N VAL A 31 1.15 7.13 -6.89
CA VAL A 31 -0.07 6.64 -6.25
C VAL A 31 -1.15 6.44 -7.33
N PRO A 32 -1.62 5.20 -7.56
CA PRO A 32 -2.63 4.93 -8.57
C PRO A 32 -3.95 5.63 -8.24
N GLY A 33 -4.57 6.25 -9.24
CA GLY A 33 -5.88 6.90 -9.10
C GLY A 33 -7.00 5.99 -8.53
N PRO A 34 -8.11 6.55 -8.00
CA PRO A 34 -9.11 5.82 -7.19
C PRO A 34 -9.79 4.63 -7.89
N THR A 35 -9.93 4.69 -9.22
CA THR A 35 -10.51 3.60 -10.02
C THR A 35 -9.51 2.48 -10.29
N ALA A 36 -8.22 2.81 -10.44
CA ALA A 36 -7.13 1.86 -10.61
C ALA A 36 -6.87 1.05 -9.32
N THR A 37 -6.94 1.71 -8.16
CA THR A 37 -6.73 1.10 -6.83
C THR A 37 -7.71 -0.06 -6.56
N ARG A 38 -8.95 0.02 -7.05
CA ARG A 38 -9.94 -1.07 -6.93
C ARG A 38 -9.50 -2.35 -7.64
N TRP A 39 -9.00 -2.25 -8.87
CA TRP A 39 -8.54 -3.40 -9.63
C TRP A 39 -7.19 -3.92 -9.11
N LEU A 40 -6.33 -3.04 -8.60
CA LEU A 40 -5.10 -3.42 -7.93
C LEU A 40 -5.36 -4.20 -6.63
N LEU A 41 -6.38 -3.87 -5.85
CA LEU A 41 -6.79 -4.67 -4.68
C LEU A 41 -7.21 -6.09 -5.07
N VAL A 42 -7.85 -6.27 -6.23
CA VAL A 42 -8.18 -7.61 -6.75
C VAL A 42 -6.91 -8.37 -7.14
N ALA A 43 -5.94 -7.69 -7.73
CA ALA A 43 -4.64 -8.28 -8.05
C ALA A 43 -3.86 -8.65 -6.78
N ASP A 44 -3.87 -7.82 -5.74
CA ASP A 44 -3.26 -8.12 -4.44
C ASP A 44 -3.92 -9.35 -3.80
N LEU A 45 -5.24 -9.43 -3.87
CA LEU A 45 -5.98 -10.58 -3.36
C LEU A 45 -5.53 -11.87 -4.06
N ALA A 46 -5.40 -11.85 -5.39
CA ALA A 46 -4.89 -12.98 -6.15
C ALA A 46 -3.44 -13.34 -5.74
N CYS A 47 -2.58 -12.33 -5.51
CA CYS A 47 -1.22 -12.51 -5.01
C CYS A 47 -1.19 -13.19 -3.63
N LEU A 48 -2.00 -12.72 -2.68
CA LEU A 48 -2.07 -13.28 -1.33
C LEU A 48 -2.64 -14.71 -1.33
N ILE A 49 -3.67 -14.98 -2.14
CA ILE A 49 -4.19 -16.34 -2.32
C ILE A 49 -3.11 -17.24 -2.91
N ALA A 50 -2.44 -16.82 -3.97
CA ALA A 50 -1.38 -17.62 -4.59
C ALA A 50 -0.21 -17.91 -3.64
N LEU A 51 0.14 -16.93 -2.80
CA LEU A 51 1.13 -17.08 -1.72
C LEU A 51 0.69 -18.13 -0.68
N GLY A 52 -0.57 -18.09 -0.27
CA GLY A 52 -1.16 -19.04 0.69
C GLY A 52 -1.25 -20.47 0.13
N LEU A 53 -1.66 -20.61 -1.13
CA LEU A 53 -1.75 -21.91 -1.82
C LEU A 53 -0.40 -22.60 -1.99
N GLY A 54 0.71 -21.85 -2.00
CA GLY A 54 2.07 -22.40 -2.07
C GLY A 54 2.57 -23.05 -0.78
N ARG A 55 1.79 -23.01 0.31
CA ARG A 55 2.17 -23.55 1.63
C ARG A 55 1.75 -25.02 1.79
N ARG A 56 2.36 -25.72 2.75
CA ARG A 56 2.05 -27.14 3.07
C ARG A 56 0.58 -27.36 3.44
N ARG A 57 -0.08 -26.37 4.06
CA ARG A 57 -1.51 -26.38 4.39
C ARG A 57 -2.19 -25.20 3.67
N PRO A 58 -2.75 -25.38 2.47
CA PRO A 58 -3.14 -24.28 1.59
C PRO A 58 -4.27 -23.43 2.18
N LEU A 59 -5.31 -24.04 2.75
CA LEU A 59 -6.42 -23.31 3.36
C LEU A 59 -5.95 -22.38 4.48
N LEU A 60 -5.19 -22.91 5.44
CA LEU A 60 -4.62 -22.12 6.54
C LEU A 60 -3.68 -21.03 6.01
N GLY A 61 -2.86 -21.36 5.01
CA GLY A 61 -1.95 -20.43 4.37
C GLY A 61 -2.67 -19.24 3.73
N VAL A 62 -3.80 -19.48 3.04
CA VAL A 62 -4.64 -18.43 2.46
C VAL A 62 -5.25 -17.57 3.56
N PHE A 63 -5.85 -18.16 4.59
CA PHE A 63 -6.42 -17.37 5.70
C PHE A 63 -5.36 -16.51 6.40
N LEU A 64 -4.17 -17.04 6.64
CA LEU A 64 -3.06 -16.28 7.23
C LEU A 64 -2.54 -15.18 6.30
N ALA A 65 -2.43 -15.44 5.01
CA ALA A 65 -2.00 -14.43 4.03
C ALA A 65 -3.02 -13.28 3.93
N LEU A 66 -4.32 -13.60 3.89
CA LEU A 66 -5.39 -12.61 3.86
C LEU A 66 -5.48 -11.81 5.15
N GLY A 67 -5.46 -12.50 6.30
CA GLY A 67 -5.47 -11.85 7.61
C GLY A 67 -4.25 -10.96 7.82
N GLY A 68 -3.06 -11.45 7.46
CA GLY A 68 -1.82 -10.66 7.50
C GLY A 68 -1.87 -9.46 6.57
N GLY A 69 -2.33 -9.64 5.33
CA GLY A 69 -2.52 -8.54 4.38
C GLY A 69 -3.47 -7.45 4.91
N PHE A 70 -4.60 -7.85 5.49
CA PHE A 70 -5.55 -6.92 6.10
C PHE A 70 -4.93 -6.13 7.27
N LEU A 71 -4.17 -6.79 8.15
CA LEU A 71 -3.49 -6.13 9.26
C LEU A 71 -2.43 -5.14 8.76
N VAL A 72 -1.64 -5.51 7.75
CA VAL A 72 -0.64 -4.62 7.15
C VAL A 72 -1.30 -3.41 6.52
N LEU A 73 -2.38 -3.60 5.76
CA LEU A 73 -3.12 -2.50 5.14
C LEU A 73 -3.67 -1.51 6.19
N ASN A 74 -4.26 -2.03 7.27
CA ASN A 74 -4.74 -1.19 8.38
C ASN A 74 -3.59 -0.46 9.09
N GLY A 75 -2.49 -1.17 9.35
CA GLY A 75 -1.30 -0.59 9.97
C GLY A 75 -0.70 0.53 9.12
N LEU A 76 -0.62 0.35 7.79
CA LEU A 76 -0.18 1.37 6.85
C LEU A 76 -1.10 2.59 6.86
N GLY A 77 -2.42 2.37 6.82
CA GLY A 77 -3.40 3.47 6.90
C GLY A 77 -3.30 4.28 8.20
N MET A 78 -3.06 3.61 9.32
CA MET A 78 -2.82 4.27 10.60
C MET A 78 -1.48 5.02 10.64
N ALA A 79 -0.40 4.40 10.16
CA ALA A 79 0.96 4.94 10.27
C ALA A 79 1.20 6.13 9.36
N LEU A 80 0.66 6.10 8.14
CA LEU A 80 0.93 7.11 7.12
C LEU A 80 -0.03 8.29 7.18
N THR A 81 -1.13 8.18 7.94
CA THR A 81 -2.23 9.17 8.01
C THR A 81 -2.87 9.55 6.66
N ASP A 82 -2.43 8.90 5.58
CA ASP A 82 -2.94 8.99 4.22
C ASP A 82 -3.25 7.57 3.72
N PHE A 83 -4.54 7.35 3.46
CA PHE A 83 -5.06 6.03 3.09
C PHE A 83 -4.62 5.61 1.68
N TYR A 84 -4.55 6.54 0.72
CA TYR A 84 -4.23 6.22 -0.67
C TYR A 84 -2.76 5.86 -0.83
N LEU A 85 -1.90 6.59 -0.14
CA LEU A 85 -0.48 6.27 -0.05
C LEU A 85 -0.24 4.92 0.64
N GLY A 86 -0.97 4.64 1.73
CA GLY A 86 -0.95 3.33 2.38
C GLY A 86 -1.38 2.20 1.45
N LEU A 87 -2.41 2.43 0.62
CA LEU A 87 -2.81 1.48 -0.42
C LEU A 87 -1.73 1.28 -1.48
N ALA A 88 -1.10 2.36 -1.94
CA ALA A 88 -0.02 2.26 -2.93
C ALA A 88 1.13 1.40 -2.41
N LEU A 89 1.61 1.67 -1.20
CA LEU A 89 2.62 0.86 -0.52
C LEU A 89 2.18 -0.59 -0.33
N PHE A 90 0.91 -0.81 -0.05
CA PHE A 90 0.35 -2.15 0.05
C PHE A 90 0.42 -2.91 -1.29
N HIS A 91 0.06 -2.28 -2.42
CA HIS A 91 0.18 -2.89 -3.76
C HIS A 91 1.62 -3.32 -4.05
N PHE A 92 2.59 -2.44 -3.76
CA PHE A 92 4.01 -2.75 -3.90
C PHE A 92 4.44 -3.90 -2.99
N GLY A 93 4.02 -3.86 -1.73
CA GLY A 93 4.32 -4.90 -0.75
C GLY A 93 3.75 -6.26 -1.16
N ALA A 94 2.46 -6.32 -1.51
CA ALA A 94 1.80 -7.55 -1.92
C ALA A 94 2.42 -8.15 -3.19
N GLY A 95 2.65 -7.31 -4.21
CA GLY A 95 3.31 -7.70 -5.46
C GLY A 95 4.73 -8.22 -5.25
N ALA A 96 5.55 -7.52 -4.46
CA ALA A 96 6.91 -7.94 -4.13
C ALA A 96 6.93 -9.25 -3.32
N THR A 97 6.03 -9.38 -2.35
CA THR A 97 5.93 -10.59 -1.52
C THR A 97 5.54 -11.80 -2.39
N ALA A 98 4.58 -11.64 -3.30
CA ALA A 98 4.21 -12.69 -4.24
C ALA A 98 5.35 -13.01 -5.23
N LEU A 99 6.05 -12.00 -5.74
CA LEU A 99 7.18 -12.19 -6.65
C LEU A 99 8.29 -13.02 -6.01
N LEU A 100 8.64 -12.72 -4.75
CA LEU A 100 9.74 -13.35 -4.03
C LEU A 100 9.37 -14.75 -3.49
N PHE A 101 8.14 -14.91 -2.99
CA PHE A 101 7.79 -16.09 -2.20
C PHE A 101 6.78 -17.03 -2.89
N ALA A 102 6.01 -16.57 -3.87
CA ALA A 102 5.06 -17.41 -4.61
C ALA A 102 5.72 -17.99 -5.88
N ARG A 103 6.68 -18.91 -5.74
CA ARG A 103 7.53 -19.40 -6.84
C ARG A 103 6.77 -19.79 -8.13
N ARG A 104 5.61 -20.45 -8.01
CA ARG A 104 4.74 -20.85 -9.14
C ARG A 104 3.91 -19.70 -9.73
N ALA A 105 3.67 -18.66 -8.93
CA ALA A 105 2.87 -17.49 -9.27
C ALA A 105 3.70 -16.20 -9.28
N ARG A 106 5.02 -16.30 -9.41
CA ARG A 106 5.93 -15.14 -9.37
C ARG A 106 5.59 -14.09 -10.42
N TRP A 107 5.07 -14.56 -11.56
CA TRP A 107 4.61 -13.71 -12.66
C TRP A 107 3.38 -12.87 -12.29
N LEU A 108 2.49 -13.38 -11.43
CA LEU A 108 1.40 -12.57 -10.87
C LEU A 108 1.98 -11.42 -10.06
N GLY A 109 2.93 -11.68 -9.15
CA GLY A 109 3.60 -10.62 -8.39
C GLY A 109 4.30 -9.58 -9.27
N ALA A 110 5.02 -10.03 -10.31
CA ALA A 110 5.64 -9.12 -11.28
C ALA A 110 4.61 -8.29 -12.06
N ALA A 111 3.50 -8.90 -12.49
CA ALA A 111 2.44 -8.21 -13.20
C ALA A 111 1.76 -7.16 -12.31
N THR A 112 1.47 -7.49 -11.04
CA THR A 112 0.88 -6.56 -10.08
C THR A 112 1.81 -5.37 -9.81
N LEU A 113 3.12 -5.62 -9.64
CA LEU A 113 4.12 -4.54 -9.50
C LEU A 113 4.19 -3.65 -10.74
N GLY A 114 4.29 -4.26 -11.93
CA GLY A 114 4.32 -3.51 -13.19
C GLY A 114 3.05 -2.69 -13.38
N LEU A 115 1.89 -3.27 -13.09
CA LEU A 115 0.60 -2.59 -13.19
C LEU A 115 0.48 -1.43 -12.20
N ALA A 116 0.93 -1.61 -10.95
CA ALA A 116 0.94 -0.55 -9.94
C ALA A 116 1.84 0.63 -10.37
N LEU A 117 3.04 0.33 -10.89
CA LEU A 117 3.96 1.36 -11.41
C LEU A 117 3.37 2.11 -12.61
N VAL A 118 2.85 1.36 -13.60
CA VAL A 118 2.30 1.95 -14.82
C VAL A 118 1.08 2.79 -14.50
N LEU A 119 0.16 2.29 -13.67
CA LEU A 119 -1.03 3.04 -13.28
C LEU A 119 -0.69 4.26 -12.44
N GLY A 120 0.26 4.14 -11.50
CA GLY A 120 0.77 5.29 -10.76
C GLY A 120 1.36 6.36 -11.66
N ALA A 121 2.15 5.98 -12.66
CA ALA A 121 2.76 6.93 -13.61
C ALA A 121 1.77 7.57 -14.60
N LEU A 122 0.59 6.96 -14.81
CA LEU A 122 -0.43 7.42 -15.76
C LEU A 122 -1.54 8.23 -15.11
N THR A 123 -1.53 8.41 -13.79
CA THR A 123 -2.56 9.13 -13.01
C THR A 123 -1.97 10.35 -12.33
#